data_AF-A0A6N7W9R1-F1
#
_entry.id   AF-A0A6N7W9R1-F1
#
_cell.length_a   1.000
_cell.length_b   1.000
_cell.length_c   1.000
_cell.angle_alpha   90.00
_cell.angle_beta   90.00
_cell.angle_gamma   90.00
#
_symmetry.space_group_name_H-M   'P 1'
#
loop_
_entity.id
_entity.type
_entity.pdbx_description
1 polymer ?
#
loop_
_entity_poly.entity_id
_entity_poly.type
_entity_poly.pdbx_seq_one_letter_code
_entity_poly.pdbx_strand_id
1 'polypeptide(L)'
;MRRDRQWRKRGTFIPEETRNINKITCKVCGKRVYPKAEYVVRDKIVSGGINAALNGSPSENDIYDAMDCPECGCQMVLKKRMRKVINGE
;
A
#
# COMPACT_ATOMS: atom_id res chain seq x y z
N MET A 1 -29.78 42.62 7.60
CA MET A 1 -29.89 41.17 7.26
C MET A 1 -28.50 40.54 7.31
N ARG A 2 -28.21 39.76 8.37
CA ARG A 2 -26.98 38.95 8.44
C ARG A 2 -27.19 37.74 7.54
N ARG A 3 -26.40 37.63 6.47
CA ARG A 3 -26.41 36.46 5.59
C ARG A 3 -25.65 35.34 6.29
N ASP A 4 -26.39 34.39 6.87
CA ASP A 4 -25.83 33.13 7.37
C ASP A 4 -25.13 32.41 6.23
N ARG A 5 -23.81 32.59 6.14
CA ARG A 5 -22.93 31.75 5.31
C ARG A 5 -22.79 30.40 6.02
N GLN A 6 -23.85 29.61 6.01
CA GLN A 6 -23.76 28.17 6.25
C GLN A 6 -22.94 27.58 5.11
N TRP A 7 -21.62 27.52 5.32
CA TRP A 7 -20.74 26.61 4.61
C TRP A 7 -21.29 25.20 4.87
N ARG A 8 -22.14 24.71 3.96
CA ARG A 8 -22.53 23.30 3.94
C ARG A 8 -21.24 22.53 3.86
N LYS A 9 -20.89 21.81 4.94
CA LYS A 9 -19.82 20.80 4.90
C LYS A 9 -20.17 19.92 3.71
N ARG A 10 -19.46 20.08 2.59
CA ARG A 10 -19.53 19.15 1.47
C ARG A 10 -19.07 17.84 2.08
N GLY A 11 -20.03 17.00 2.48
CA GLY A 11 -19.74 15.67 2.96
C GLY A 11 -18.84 15.05 1.91
N THR A 12 -17.65 14.60 2.33
CA THR A 12 -16.69 13.99 1.42
C THR A 12 -17.44 12.92 0.65
N PHE A 13 -17.54 13.06 -0.68
CA PHE A 13 -18.22 12.09 -1.53
C PHE A 13 -17.45 10.78 -1.39
N ILE A 14 -18.02 9.82 -0.67
CA ILE A 14 -17.47 8.47 -0.53
C ILE A 14 -18.22 7.62 -1.56
N PRO A 15 -17.59 7.27 -2.71
CA PRO A 15 -18.23 6.42 -3.72
C PRO A 15 -18.61 5.07 -3.10
N GLU A 16 -19.75 4.51 -3.53
CA GLU A 16 -20.34 3.29 -2.92
C GLU A 16 -19.39 2.08 -2.92
N GLU A 17 -18.49 2.00 -3.90
CA GLU A 17 -17.43 0.98 -4.02
C GLU A 17 -16.47 0.98 -2.81
N THR A 18 -16.36 2.10 -2.09
CA THR A 18 -15.45 2.25 -0.94
C THR A 18 -16.11 2.03 0.42
N ARG A 19 -17.41 1.66 0.47
CA ARG A 19 -18.17 1.47 1.73
C ARG A 19 -17.58 0.39 2.65
N ASN A 20 -16.96 -0.65 2.10
CA ASN A 20 -16.40 -1.78 2.87
C ASN A 20 -14.87 -1.79 2.95
N ILE A 21 -14.21 -0.71 2.51
CA ILE A 21 -12.75 -0.66 2.52
C ILE A 21 -12.27 -0.12 3.87
N ASN A 22 -11.56 -0.96 4.61
CA ASN A 22 -10.89 -0.56 5.84
C ASN A 22 -9.82 0.49 5.54
N LYS A 23 -9.92 1.65 6.19
CA LYS A 23 -8.90 2.70 6.10
C LYS A 23 -7.61 2.21 6.75
N ILE A 24 -6.50 2.46 6.09
CA ILE A 24 -5.17 2.23 6.64
C ILE A 24 -4.66 3.52 7.26
N THR A 25 -3.84 3.40 8.31
CA THR A 25 -3.24 4.56 8.97
C THR A 25 -1.79 4.69 8.55
N CYS A 26 -1.40 5.88 8.10
CA CYS A 26 -0.01 6.20 7.85
C CYS A 26 0.78 6.21 9.16
N LYS A 27 1.88 5.44 9.22
CA LYS A 27 2.73 5.37 10.41
C LYS A 27 3.56 6.64 10.67
N VAL A 28 3.77 7.47 9.64
CA VAL A 28 4.58 8.69 9.73
C VAL A 28 3.73 9.89 10.14
N CYS A 29 2.63 10.17 9.43
CA CYS A 29 1.79 11.34 9.70
C CYS A 29 0.50 11.04 10.49
N GLY A 30 0.18 9.77 10.75
CA GLY A 30 -1.02 9.37 11.51
C GLY A 30 -2.34 9.52 10.75
N LYS A 31 -2.33 9.97 9.49
CA LYS A 31 -3.55 10.18 8.70
C LYS A 31 -4.14 8.85 8.22
N ARG A 32 -5.47 8.76 8.27
CA ARG A 32 -6.23 7.61 7.78
C ARG A 32 -6.58 7.80 6.30
N VAL A 33 -6.10 6.89 5.46
CA VAL A 33 -6.28 6.94 4.01
C VAL A 33 -6.99 5.69 3.52
N TYR A 34 -7.70 5.81 2.40
CA TYR A 34 -8.28 4.65 1.73
C TYR A 34 -7.15 3.93 0.97
N PRO A 35 -6.90 2.63 1.24
CA PRO A 35 -5.89 1.89 0.52
C PRO A 35 -6.26 1.80 -0.97
N LYS A 36 -5.33 2.22 -1.83
CA LYS A 36 -5.39 2.01 -3.28
C LYS A 36 -4.03 1.50 -3.71
N ALA A 37 -3.95 0.29 -4.27
CA ALA A 37 -2.69 -0.22 -4.79
C ALA A 37 -2.29 0.59 -6.02
N GLU A 38 -1.20 1.35 -5.93
CA GLU A 38 -0.71 2.19 -7.03
C GLU A 38 0.46 1.54 -7.75
N TYR A 39 1.36 0.89 -7.00
CA TYR A 39 2.56 0.28 -7.57
C TYR A 39 3.02 -0.95 -6.79
N VAL A 40 3.91 -1.72 -7.42
CA VAL A 40 4.46 -2.97 -6.88
C VAL A 40 5.90 -2.75 -6.45
N VAL A 41 6.25 -3.20 -5.25
CA VAL A 41 7.58 -3.07 -4.65
C VAL A 41 8.13 -4.45 -4.35
N ARG A 42 9.43 -4.62 -4.57
CA ARG A 42 10.17 -5.82 -4.18
C ARG A 42 11.02 -5.50 -2.96
N ASP A 43 11.10 -6.44 -2.02
CA ASP A 43 12.05 -6.28 -0.93
C ASP A 43 13.48 -6.21 -1.47
N LYS A 44 14.33 -5.43 -0.81
CA LYS A 44 15.76 -5.31 -1.13
C LYS A 44 16.58 -6.40 -0.44
N ILE A 45 16.00 -7.10 0.54
CA ILE A 45 16.69 -8.14 1.29
C ILE A 45 16.79 -9.40 0.43
N VAL A 46 17.95 -9.57 -0.20
CA VAL A 46 18.40 -10.89 -0.66
C VAL A 46 19.00 -11.58 0.55
N SER A 47 18.24 -12.43 1.24
CA SER A 47 18.81 -13.26 2.31
C SER A 47 19.85 -14.21 1.68
N GLY A 48 21.11 -14.02 2.08
CA GLY A 48 22.21 -14.93 1.75
C GLY A 48 23.50 -14.30 1.22
N GLY A 49 23.56 -12.98 0.98
CA GLY A 49 24.81 -12.29 0.63
C GLY A 49 25.58 -12.96 -0.51
N ILE A 50 26.92 -13.00 -0.41
CA ILE A 50 27.79 -13.67 -1.39
C ILE A 50 27.48 -15.18 -1.50
N ASN A 51 27.07 -15.81 -0.40
CA ASN A 51 26.78 -17.26 -0.36
C ASN A 51 25.54 -17.64 -1.18
N ALA A 52 24.51 -16.80 -1.24
CA ALA A 52 23.33 -17.02 -2.10
C ALA A 52 23.64 -16.85 -3.59
N ALA A 53 24.56 -15.94 -3.94
CA ALA A 53 24.98 -15.74 -5.31
C ALA A 53 25.79 -16.93 -5.85
N LEU A 54 26.59 -17.57 -4.98
CA LEU A 54 27.40 -18.74 -5.34
C LEU A 54 26.62 -20.05 -5.36
N ASN A 55 25.65 -20.23 -4.45
CA ASN A 55 24.91 -21.50 -4.29
C ASN A 55 23.62 -21.57 -5.13
N GLY A 56 23.39 -20.62 -6.05
CA GLY A 56 22.27 -20.65 -7.00
C GLY A 56 20.86 -20.62 -6.37
N SER A 57 20.77 -20.38 -5.06
CA SER A 57 19.53 -20.38 -4.29
C SER A 57 19.33 -19.03 -3.61
N PRO A 58 19.28 -17.90 -4.35
CA PRO A 58 18.84 -16.65 -3.77
C PRO A 58 17.44 -16.88 -3.22
N SER A 59 17.26 -16.71 -1.90
CA SER A 59 15.93 -16.64 -1.33
C SER A 59 15.22 -15.49 -2.04
N GLU A 60 14.34 -15.85 -2.96
CA GLU A 60 13.82 -14.92 -3.94
C GLU A 60 12.94 -13.89 -3.23
N ASN A 61 13.12 -12.60 -3.53
CA ASN A 61 12.56 -11.52 -2.74
C ASN A 61 11.02 -11.52 -2.72
N ASP A 62 10.46 -11.10 -1.59
CA ASP A 62 9.02 -10.91 -1.45
C ASP A 62 8.53 -9.70 -2.27
N ILE A 63 7.31 -9.84 -2.82
CA ILE A 63 6.66 -8.81 -3.63
C ILE A 63 5.45 -8.26 -2.87
N TYR A 64 5.35 -6.94 -2.84
CA TYR A 64 4.31 -6.21 -2.13
C TYR A 64 3.61 -5.21 -3.03
N ASP A 65 2.32 -5.01 -2.78
CA ASP A 65 1.60 -3.82 -3.26
C ASP A 65 1.85 -2.65 -2.31
N ALA A 66 2.12 -1.48 -2.88
CA ALA A 66 2.38 -0.26 -2.14
C ALA A 66 1.64 0.94 -2.73
N MET A 67 1.60 2.01 -1.94
CA MET A 67 1.05 3.30 -2.31
C MET A 67 1.76 4.41 -1.54
N ASP A 68 1.70 5.64 -2.04
CA ASP A 68 2.24 6.78 -1.31
C ASP A 68 1.15 7.47 -0.49
N CYS A 69 1.50 7.93 0.70
CA CYS A 69 0.57 8.74 1.47
C CYS A 69 0.36 10.09 0.74
N PRO A 70 -0.89 10.51 0.46
CA PRO A 70 -1.17 11.77 -0.23
C PRO A 70 -0.79 13.03 0.57
N GLU A 71 -0.37 12.88 1.83
CA GLU A 71 -0.08 13.99 2.74
C GLU A 71 1.41 14.09 3.07
N CYS A 72 2.09 12.96 3.34
CA CYS A 72 3.55 12.96 3.58
C CYS A 72 4.43 12.42 2.46
N GLY A 73 3.86 11.84 1.40
CA GLY A 73 4.65 11.17 0.34
C GLY A 73 5.42 9.93 0.81
N CYS A 74 5.18 9.50 2.04
CA CYS A 74 5.78 8.34 2.67
C CYS A 74 5.17 7.05 2.08
N GLN A 75 6.01 6.09 1.72
CA GLN A 75 5.59 4.81 1.13
C GLN A 75 4.88 3.93 2.17
N MET A 76 3.72 3.42 1.80
CA MET A 76 2.89 2.52 2.60
C MET A 76 2.79 1.15 1.92
N VAL A 77 3.14 0.09 2.65
CA VAL A 77 3.02 -1.30 2.19
C VAL A 77 1.62 -1.82 2.53
N LEU A 78 0.91 -2.33 1.54
CA LEU A 78 -0.49 -2.77 1.64
C LEU A 78 -0.60 -4.28 1.87
N LYS A 79 -0.26 -5.07 0.84
CA LYS A 79 -0.47 -6.52 0.82
C LYS A 79 0.75 -7.22 0.26
N LYS A 80 1.14 -8.33 0.90
CA LYS A 80 2.12 -9.27 0.36
C LYS A 80 1.47 -10.13 -0.73
N ARG A 81 2.08 -10.21 -1.90
CA ARG A 81 1.62 -11.06 -3.01
C ARG A 81 2.15 -12.47 -2.81
N MET A 82 1.24 -13.45 -2.80
CA MET A 82 1.62 -14.86 -2.86
C MET A 82 1.99 -15.23 -4.29
N ARG A 83 3.00 -16.09 -4.45
CA ARG A 83 3.39 -16.59 -5.78
C ARG A 83 2.35 -17.61 -6.26
N LYS A 84 2.13 -17.64 -7.58
CA LYS A 84 1.40 -18.75 -8.20
C LYS A 84 2.29 -19.98 -8.11
N VAL A 85 1.77 -21.06 -7.56
CA VAL A 85 2.42 -22.37 -7.67
C VAL A 85 2.27 -22.79 -9.12
N ILE A 86 3.37 -22.84 -9.86
CA ILE A 86 3.41 -23.57 -11.13
C ILE A 86 3.42 -25.06 -10.77
N ASN A 87 2.25 -25.70 -10.75
CA ASN A 87 2.21 -27.15 -10.75
C ASN A 87 2.76 -27.57 -12.11
N GLY A 88 4.00 -28.08 -12.13
CA GLY A 88 4.57 -28.68 -13.33
C GLY A 88 3.67 -29.81 -13.80
N GLU A 89 3.32 -29.76 -15.09
CA GLU A 89 2.93 -30.95 -15.86
C GLU A 89 4.10 -31.94 -15.95
#